data_AF-A0A4V1IMS5-F1
#
_entry.id   AF-A0A4V1IMS5-F1
#
_cell.length_a   1.000
_cell.length_b   1.000
_cell.length_c   1.000
_cell.angle_alpha   90.00
_cell.angle_beta   90.00
_cell.angle_gamma   90.00
#
_symmetry.space_group_name_H-M   'P 1'
#
loop_
_entity.id
_entity.type
_entity.pdbx_description
1 polymer ?
#
loop_
_entity_poly.entity_id
_entity_poly.type
_entity_poly.pdbx_seq_one_letter_code
_entity_poly.pdbx_strand_id
1 'polypeptide(L)'
;MTDSLSIKQAKKIVLLSQVMPHKSTEQATLAAVEQLGYVQIDTIARVEHAHHHTLWNRVKGYQPELLDRLQRKREIFEHWYHTAAYRPIIQNVSLVSWSCGAYNEVAFSIRDVHESLGNMMRDPQRIKQVLELINQIWMNSPDLRFNQLIYNLQYDYSQ
;
A
#
# COMPACT_ATOMS: atom_id res chain seq x y z
N MET A 1 28.04 -7.90 -28.47
CA MET A 1 26.94 -8.77 -28.93
C MET A 1 25.79 -8.60 -27.97
N THR A 2 24.60 -8.26 -28.46
CA THR A 2 23.38 -8.23 -27.62
C THR A 2 22.74 -9.60 -27.70
N ASP A 3 22.84 -10.36 -26.61
CA ASP A 3 22.12 -11.63 -26.50
C ASP A 3 20.61 -11.34 -26.54
N SER A 4 19.91 -11.95 -27.50
CA SER A 4 18.46 -11.77 -27.66
C SER A 4 17.70 -12.90 -26.97
N LEU A 5 16.66 -12.55 -26.21
CA LEU A 5 15.78 -13.51 -25.53
C LEU A 5 14.50 -13.72 -26.34
N SER A 6 14.08 -14.97 -26.51
CA SER A 6 12.73 -15.26 -27.00
C SER A 6 11.66 -14.86 -25.97
N ILE A 7 10.43 -14.57 -26.44
CA ILE A 7 9.29 -14.25 -25.56
C ILE A 7 9.06 -15.34 -24.50
N LYS A 8 9.26 -16.62 -24.86
CA LYS A 8 9.10 -17.75 -23.94
C LYS A 8 10.16 -17.74 -22.84
N GLN A 9 11.41 -17.44 -23.17
CA GLN A 9 12.48 -17.32 -22.19
C GLN A 9 12.26 -16.13 -21.26
N ALA A 10 11.87 -14.97 -21.82
CA ALA A 10 11.56 -13.77 -21.03
C ALA A 10 10.44 -14.04 -20.01
N LYS A 11 9.32 -14.65 -20.45
CA LYS A 11 8.21 -15.03 -19.55
C LYS A 11 8.65 -15.99 -18.45
N LYS A 12 9.48 -16.98 -18.78
CA LYS A 12 10.00 -17.94 -17.79
C LYS A 12 10.88 -17.25 -16.75
N ILE A 13 11.77 -16.35 -17.19
CA ILE A 13 12.64 -15.58 -16.29
C ILE A 13 11.80 -14.74 -15.34
N VAL A 14 10.82 -13.99 -15.87
CA VAL A 14 9.93 -13.16 -15.05
C VAL A 14 9.16 -14.01 -14.03
N LEU A 15 8.65 -15.18 -14.42
CA LEU A 15 7.92 -16.05 -13.50
C LEU A 15 8.84 -16.60 -12.38
N LEU A 16 10.06 -17.02 -12.74
CA LEU A 16 11.03 -17.52 -11.77
C LEU A 16 11.53 -16.41 -10.83
N SER A 17 11.61 -15.17 -11.31
CA SER A 17 12.00 -14.02 -10.50
C SER A 17 10.90 -13.56 -9.52
N GLN A 18 9.73 -14.22 -9.47
CA GLN A 18 8.66 -13.94 -8.51
C GLN A 18 8.80 -14.67 -7.17
N VAL A 19 9.86 -15.49 -6.96
CA VAL A 19 10.21 -16.27 -5.74
C VAL A 19 9.02 -16.58 -4.81
N MET A 20 8.58 -17.83 -4.82
CA MET A 20 7.43 -18.28 -4.01
C MET A 20 7.94 -19.04 -2.77
N PRO A 21 8.16 -18.37 -1.62
CA PRO A 21 8.66 -19.04 -0.42
C PRO A 21 7.69 -20.12 0.07
N HIS A 22 8.26 -21.29 0.38
CA HIS A 22 7.50 -22.52 0.66
C HIS A 22 6.98 -22.64 2.10
N LYS A 23 7.23 -21.67 2.97
CA LYS A 23 6.82 -21.69 4.39
C LYS A 23 5.99 -20.46 4.74
N SER A 24 4.88 -20.67 5.45
CA SER A 24 4.09 -19.60 6.05
C SER A 24 4.80 -19.06 7.28
N THR A 25 5.55 -17.98 7.11
CA THR A 25 6.26 -17.30 8.20
C THR A 25 6.22 -15.79 7.95
N GLU A 26 6.33 -15.00 9.02
CA GLU A 26 6.43 -13.55 8.91
C GLU A 26 7.60 -13.14 8.01
N GLN A 27 8.74 -13.81 8.12
CA GLN A 27 9.92 -13.58 7.29
C GLN A 27 9.65 -13.89 5.81
N ALA A 28 8.91 -14.95 5.51
CA ALA A 28 8.53 -15.26 4.13
C ALA A 28 7.56 -14.22 3.56
N THR A 29 6.61 -13.72 4.37
CA THR A 29 5.72 -12.62 3.97
C THR A 29 6.48 -11.33 3.76
N LEU A 30 7.42 -10.97 4.64
CA LEU A 30 8.28 -9.81 4.49
C LEU A 30 9.11 -9.91 3.21
N ALA A 31 9.77 -11.06 2.98
CA ALA A 31 10.56 -11.30 1.77
C ALA A 31 9.71 -11.16 0.50
N ALA A 32 8.46 -11.62 0.51
CA ALA A 32 7.54 -11.45 -0.62
C ALA A 32 7.21 -9.97 -0.87
N VAL A 33 6.95 -9.18 0.19
CA VAL A 33 6.71 -7.73 0.08
C VAL A 33 7.97 -7.01 -0.41
N GLU A 34 9.14 -7.36 0.11
CA GLU A 34 10.43 -6.79 -0.29
C GLU A 34 10.76 -7.05 -1.75
N GLN A 35 10.49 -8.26 -2.22
CA GLN A 35 10.73 -8.65 -3.59
C GLN A 35 9.77 -7.97 -4.57
N LEU A 36 8.49 -7.84 -4.21
CA LEU A 36 7.52 -7.09 -5.00
C LEU A 36 7.81 -5.58 -4.98
N GLY A 37 8.47 -5.11 -3.93
CA GLY A 37 8.73 -3.70 -3.65
C GLY A 37 7.52 -2.94 -3.14
N TYR A 38 6.30 -3.37 -3.47
CA TYR A 38 5.07 -2.95 -2.83
C TYR A 38 3.95 -3.98 -3.06
N VAL A 39 2.93 -3.97 -2.20
CA VAL A 39 1.67 -4.70 -2.39
C VAL A 39 0.53 -3.71 -2.33
N GLN A 40 -0.10 -3.44 -3.47
CA GLN A 40 -1.20 -2.48 -3.54
C GLN A 40 -2.37 -2.90 -2.65
N ILE A 41 -2.82 -2.01 -1.78
CA ILE A 41 -4.00 -2.18 -0.93
C ILE A 41 -5.24 -1.98 -1.80
N ASP A 42 -6.17 -2.90 -1.64
CA ASP A 42 -7.49 -2.84 -2.25
C ASP A 42 -8.50 -2.63 -1.13
N THR A 43 -9.27 -1.55 -1.21
CA THR A 43 -10.26 -1.19 -0.19
C THR A 43 -11.59 -1.88 -0.42
N ILE A 44 -11.81 -2.46 -1.61
CA ILE A 44 -13.06 -3.14 -1.96
C ILE A 44 -12.89 -4.65 -1.81
N ALA A 45 -13.73 -5.28 -1.00
CA ALA A 45 -13.77 -6.73 -0.87
C ALA A 45 -15.21 -7.25 -0.87
N ARG A 46 -15.48 -8.26 -1.70
CA ARG A 46 -16.73 -9.04 -1.67
C ARG A 46 -16.57 -10.38 -0.95
N VAL A 47 -15.36 -10.95 -0.98
CA VAL A 47 -14.99 -12.19 -0.30
C VAL A 47 -13.77 -11.95 0.57
N GLU A 48 -12.68 -11.49 -0.05
CA GLU A 48 -11.43 -11.10 0.59
C GLU A 48 -10.75 -10.02 -0.27
N HIS A 49 -9.86 -9.23 0.32
CA HIS A 49 -9.17 -8.16 -0.39
C HIS A 49 -8.09 -8.70 -1.36
N ALA A 50 -7.94 -8.05 -2.53
CA ALA A 50 -7.00 -8.49 -3.57
C ALA A 50 -5.53 -8.60 -3.12
N HIS A 51 -5.13 -7.77 -2.16
CA HIS A 51 -3.77 -7.79 -1.61
C HIS A 51 -3.45 -9.05 -0.80
N HIS A 52 -4.44 -9.64 -0.13
CA HIS A 52 -4.28 -10.92 0.55
C HIS A 52 -4.12 -12.07 -0.46
N HIS A 53 -4.86 -12.04 -1.58
CA HIS A 53 -4.67 -13.00 -2.67
C HIS A 53 -3.28 -12.93 -3.30
N THR A 54 -2.74 -11.71 -3.43
CA THR A 54 -1.37 -11.49 -3.97
C THR A 54 -0.32 -12.21 -3.13
N LEU A 55 -0.45 -12.14 -1.80
CA LEU A 55 0.46 -12.79 -0.85
C LEU A 55 0.19 -14.29 -0.71
N TRP A 56 -1.07 -14.72 -0.75
CA TRP A 56 -1.45 -16.13 -0.71
C TRP A 56 -0.86 -16.95 -1.85
N ASN A 57 -0.81 -16.38 -3.06
CA ASN A 57 -0.20 -17.03 -4.23
C ASN A 57 1.33 -17.16 -4.14
N ARG A 58 1.99 -16.44 -3.23
CA ARG A 58 3.46 -16.39 -3.12
C ARG A 58 3.98 -17.09 -1.87
N VAL A 59 3.28 -16.94 -0.76
CA VAL A 59 3.66 -17.46 0.54
C VAL A 59 2.73 -18.62 0.88
N LYS A 60 3.24 -19.84 0.77
CA LYS A 60 2.44 -21.04 1.04
C LYS A 60 1.91 -21.00 2.47
N GLY A 61 0.58 -21.03 2.62
CA GLY A 61 -0.09 -21.02 3.93
C GLY A 61 -0.22 -19.62 4.55
N TYR A 62 -0.02 -18.55 3.77
CA TYR A 62 -0.21 -17.17 4.19
C TYR A 62 -1.53 -16.98 4.96
N GLN A 63 -1.46 -16.18 6.02
CA GLN A 63 -2.61 -15.71 6.78
C GLN A 63 -2.54 -14.18 6.91
N PRO A 64 -3.66 -13.44 6.84
CA PRO A 64 -3.69 -11.98 6.93
C PRO A 64 -2.94 -11.41 8.14
N GLU A 65 -2.98 -12.10 9.29
CA GLU A 65 -2.35 -11.64 10.54
C GLU A 65 -0.83 -11.51 10.42
N LEU A 66 -0.19 -12.24 9.50
CA LEU A 66 1.24 -12.08 9.23
C LEU A 66 1.53 -10.65 8.75
N LEU A 67 0.70 -10.10 7.89
CA LEU A 67 0.84 -8.74 7.39
C LEU A 67 0.63 -7.72 8.51
N ASP A 68 -0.37 -7.94 9.36
CA ASP A 68 -0.65 -7.11 10.53
C ASP A 68 0.53 -7.10 11.53
N ARG A 69 1.18 -8.25 11.73
CA ARG A 69 2.35 -8.36 12.60
C ARG A 69 3.57 -7.63 12.03
N LEU A 70 3.84 -7.77 10.73
CA LEU A 70 4.92 -7.04 10.05
C LEU A 70 4.73 -5.53 10.16
N GLN A 71 3.49 -5.06 10.00
CA GLN A 71 3.17 -3.64 10.13
C GLN A 71 3.37 -3.15 11.56
N ARG A 72 2.89 -3.89 12.58
CA ARG A 72 3.11 -3.58 14.00
C ARG A 72 4.58 -3.55 14.38
N LYS A 73 5.39 -4.46 13.81
CA LYS A 73 6.85 -4.49 13.99
C LYS A 73 7.58 -3.39 13.24
N ARG A 74 6.88 -2.61 12.41
CA ARG A 74 7.47 -1.60 11.52
C ARG A 74 8.52 -2.23 10.60
N GLU A 75 8.21 -3.40 10.04
CA GLU A 75 9.00 -3.99 8.95
C GLU A 75 8.41 -3.60 7.59
N ILE A 76 7.11 -3.29 7.59
CA ILE A 76 6.38 -2.70 6.47
C ILE A 76 5.57 -1.50 6.95
N PHE A 77 5.18 -0.63 6.04
CA PHE A 77 4.30 0.51 6.31
C PHE A 77 3.29 0.71 5.18
N GLU A 78 2.20 1.42 5.49
CA GLU A 78 1.22 1.86 4.49
C GLU A 78 1.74 3.13 3.80
N HIS A 79 1.96 3.04 2.50
CA HIS A 79 2.32 4.14 1.64
C HIS A 79 1.12 4.57 0.81
N TRP A 80 0.89 5.87 0.76
CA TRP A 80 -0.21 6.48 0.03
C TRP A 80 0.34 7.59 -0.86
N TYR A 81 0.20 7.40 -2.17
CA TYR A 81 0.43 8.43 -3.17
C TYR A 81 -0.57 8.23 -4.32
N HIS A 82 -0.12 7.94 -5.54
CA HIS A 82 -1.00 7.54 -6.64
C HIS A 82 -1.69 6.19 -6.39
N THR A 83 -1.17 5.37 -5.46
CA THR A 83 -1.77 4.11 -5.01
C THR A 83 -1.58 3.95 -3.50
N ALA A 84 -2.52 3.25 -2.87
CA ALA A 84 -2.38 2.73 -1.53
C ALA A 84 -1.59 1.41 -1.57
N ALA A 85 -0.55 1.24 -0.76
CA ALA A 85 0.25 0.01 -0.78
C ALA A 85 0.97 -0.29 0.54
N TYR A 86 1.17 -1.56 0.83
CA TYR A 86 2.18 -2.00 1.80
C TYR A 86 3.57 -1.94 1.18
N ARG A 87 4.50 -1.25 1.84
CA ARG A 87 5.89 -1.04 1.41
C ARG A 87 6.86 -1.59 2.46
N PRO A 88 7.99 -2.21 2.07
CA PRO A 88 9.03 -2.60 3.00
C PRO A 88 9.80 -1.38 3.51
N ILE A 89 10.26 -1.40 4.77
CA ILE A 89 11.06 -0.31 5.34
C ILE A 89 12.51 -0.30 4.81
N ILE A 90 13.09 -1.46 4.49
CA ILE A 90 14.52 -1.62 4.18
C ILE A 90 14.87 -1.16 2.74
N GLN A 91 13.88 -0.92 1.88
CA GLN A 91 14.19 -0.43 0.54
C GLN A 91 14.66 1.02 0.57
N ASN A 92 15.89 1.24 0.07
CA ASN A 92 16.49 2.54 -0.20
C ASN A 92 15.42 3.55 -0.64
N VAL A 93 15.13 4.48 0.27
CA VAL A 93 14.24 5.63 0.05
C VAL A 93 14.72 6.48 -1.15
N SER A 94 15.93 6.23 -1.69
CA SER A 94 16.46 6.92 -2.87
C SER A 94 15.68 6.64 -4.16
N LEU A 95 15.20 5.42 -4.45
CA LEU A 95 14.37 5.18 -5.63
C LEU A 95 12.99 5.85 -5.50
N VAL A 96 12.49 5.97 -4.27
CA VAL A 96 11.32 6.79 -3.96
C VAL A 96 11.65 8.26 -4.21
N SER A 97 12.82 8.77 -3.82
CA SER A 97 13.22 10.15 -4.11
C SER A 97 13.41 10.46 -5.60
N TRP A 98 13.63 9.46 -6.47
CA TRP A 98 13.76 9.68 -7.91
C TRP A 98 12.42 9.61 -8.65
N SER A 99 11.44 8.85 -8.16
CA SER A 99 10.04 8.93 -8.64
C SER A 99 9.22 10.01 -7.93
N CYS A 100 9.67 10.43 -6.74
CA CYS A 100 9.15 11.51 -5.92
C CYS A 100 10.21 12.62 -5.90
N GLY A 101 10.32 13.34 -7.02
CA GLY A 101 10.81 14.70 -6.91
C GLY A 101 9.96 15.40 -5.85
N ALA A 102 10.61 15.96 -4.83
CA ALA A 102 10.02 16.63 -3.65
C ALA A 102 9.80 15.79 -2.38
N TYR A 103 10.83 15.11 -1.87
CA TYR A 103 10.91 14.75 -0.45
C TYR A 103 11.58 15.84 0.44
N ASN A 104 11.90 17.01 -0.12
CA ASN A 104 12.45 18.14 0.64
C ASN A 104 11.43 19.21 1.02
N GLU A 105 10.20 19.09 0.55
CA GLU A 105 9.08 19.87 1.05
C GLU A 105 7.90 18.91 1.12
N VAL A 106 6.88 19.27 1.89
CA VAL A 106 5.63 18.54 1.96
C VAL A 106 5.61 17.40 2.99
N ALA A 107 5.81 17.80 4.24
CA ALA A 107 4.68 17.70 5.16
C ALA A 107 3.43 18.15 4.39
N PHE A 108 2.63 17.20 3.91
CA PHE A 108 1.41 17.45 3.13
C PHE A 108 0.44 18.20 4.03
N SER A 109 0.62 19.51 4.09
CA SER A 109 -0.22 20.42 4.80
C SER A 109 -1.56 20.32 4.11
N ILE A 110 -2.58 19.97 4.89
CA ILE A 110 -3.99 19.95 4.51
C ILE A 110 -4.41 21.22 3.71
N ARG A 111 -3.68 22.33 3.85
CA ARG A 111 -3.91 23.58 3.11
C ARG A 111 -3.58 23.48 1.61
N ASP A 112 -2.59 22.69 1.22
CA ASP A 112 -2.04 22.74 -0.16
C ASP A 112 -2.96 21.99 -1.16
N VAL A 113 -3.74 21.03 -0.66
CA VAL A 113 -4.80 20.33 -1.42
C VAL A 113 -5.96 21.26 -1.76
N HIS A 114 -6.28 22.17 -0.84
CA HIS A 114 -7.43 23.06 -0.94
C HIS A 114 -7.26 24.11 -2.07
N GLU A 115 -6.05 24.63 -2.26
CA GLU A 115 -5.80 25.67 -3.27
C GLU A 115 -5.71 25.14 -4.71
N SER A 116 -5.24 23.91 -4.93
CA SER A 116 -5.08 23.37 -6.29
C SER A 116 -6.34 22.69 -6.86
N LEU A 117 -7.22 22.13 -6.02
CA LEU A 117 -8.43 21.41 -6.44
C LEU A 117 -9.72 22.24 -6.36
N GLY A 118 -9.66 23.44 -5.77
CA GLY A 118 -10.83 24.27 -5.45
C GLY A 118 -11.73 24.63 -6.66
N ASN A 119 -11.17 24.67 -7.87
CA ASN A 119 -11.94 24.99 -9.09
C ASN A 119 -12.52 23.77 -9.82
N MET A 120 -12.17 22.54 -9.42
CA MET A 120 -12.63 21.29 -10.07
C MET A 120 -13.61 20.47 -9.21
N MET A 121 -13.81 20.85 -7.95
CA MET A 121 -14.62 20.07 -7.01
C MET A 121 -16.04 20.58 -6.85
N ARG A 122 -16.98 19.63 -6.80
CA ARG A 122 -18.41 19.91 -6.56
C ARG A 122 -18.72 20.53 -5.19
N ASP A 123 -17.91 20.27 -4.18
CA ASP A 123 -18.09 20.80 -2.81
C ASP A 123 -16.73 20.94 -2.10
N PRO A 124 -16.15 22.14 -2.05
CA PRO A 124 -14.89 22.42 -1.37
C PRO A 124 -14.95 22.25 0.16
N GLN A 125 -16.12 22.44 0.78
CA GLN A 125 -16.26 22.31 2.24
C GLN A 125 -16.19 20.85 2.70
N ARG A 126 -16.58 19.91 1.83
CA ARG A 126 -16.52 18.47 2.10
C ARG A 126 -15.11 17.99 2.44
N ILE A 127 -14.06 18.52 1.80
CA ILE A 127 -12.67 18.16 2.13
C ILE A 127 -12.38 18.50 3.59
N LYS A 128 -12.73 19.70 4.02
CA LYS A 128 -12.46 20.15 5.39
C LYS A 128 -13.16 19.26 6.41
N GLN A 129 -14.43 18.93 6.18
CA GLN A 129 -15.21 18.05 7.05
C GLN A 129 -14.63 16.62 7.10
N VAL A 130 -14.26 16.05 5.95
CA VAL A 130 -13.65 14.72 5.89
C VAL A 130 -12.31 14.69 6.63
N LEU A 131 -11.47 15.72 6.46
CA LEU A 131 -10.18 15.80 7.13
C LEU A 131 -10.31 16.01 8.63
N GLU A 132 -11.27 16.80 9.09
CA GLU A 132 -11.59 16.95 10.52
C GLU A 132 -12.05 15.62 11.12
N LEU A 133 -12.90 14.86 10.41
CA LEU A 133 -13.32 13.52 10.83
C LEU A 133 -12.15 12.53 10.89
N ILE A 134 -11.31 12.49 9.86
CA ILE A 134 -10.11 11.63 9.83
C ILE A 134 -9.21 11.96 11.02
N ASN A 135 -8.98 13.25 11.29
CA ASN A 135 -8.15 13.69 12.41
C ASN A 135 -8.76 13.30 13.77
N GLN A 136 -10.07 13.46 13.94
CA GLN A 136 -10.75 13.04 15.17
C GLN A 136 -10.66 11.53 15.40
N ILE A 137 -10.86 10.72 14.36
CA ILE A 137 -10.77 9.26 14.45
C ILE A 137 -9.35 8.83 14.76
N TRP A 138 -8.35 9.44 14.10
CA TRP A 138 -6.93 9.20 14.37
C TRP A 138 -6.56 9.49 15.83
N MET A 139 -6.98 10.65 16.35
CA MET A 139 -6.67 11.04 17.73
C MET A 139 -7.34 10.13 18.77
N ASN A 140 -8.54 9.63 18.49
CA ASN A 140 -9.26 8.72 19.38
C ASN A 140 -8.79 7.27 19.27
N SER A 141 -8.02 6.94 18.23
CA SER A 141 -7.52 5.59 17.98
C SER A 141 -6.22 5.68 17.19
N PRO A 142 -5.09 5.98 17.84
CA PRO A 142 -3.82 6.18 17.15
C PRO A 142 -3.28 4.90 16.48
N ASP A 143 -3.79 3.74 16.89
CA ASP A 143 -3.47 2.44 16.30
C ASP A 143 -4.37 2.08 15.12
N LEU A 144 -5.41 2.89 14.82
CA LEU A 144 -6.29 2.66 13.67
C LEU A 144 -5.49 2.93 12.38
N ARG A 145 -5.33 1.86 11.62
CA ARG A 145 -4.72 1.89 10.30
C ARG A 145 -5.58 2.71 9.35
N PHE A 146 -4.94 3.43 8.43
CA PHE A 146 -5.68 4.21 7.44
C PHE A 146 -6.52 3.30 6.52
N ASN A 147 -6.01 2.12 6.16
CA ASN A 147 -6.82 1.14 5.42
C ASN A 147 -8.12 0.76 6.17
N GLN A 148 -8.04 0.68 7.51
CA GLN A 148 -9.16 0.28 8.36
C GLN A 148 -10.16 1.43 8.46
N LEU A 149 -9.67 2.67 8.50
CA LEU A 149 -10.48 3.86 8.43
C LEU A 149 -11.25 3.95 7.11
N ILE A 150 -10.57 3.78 5.97
CA ILE A 150 -11.22 3.81 4.65
C ILE A 150 -12.19 2.64 4.48
N TYR A 151 -11.83 1.46 4.98
CA TYR A 151 -12.72 0.31 4.99
C TYR A 151 -14.00 0.58 5.79
N ASN A 152 -13.87 1.10 7.02
CA ASN A 152 -15.02 1.41 7.87
C ASN A 152 -15.91 2.47 7.20
N LEU A 153 -15.31 3.54 6.67
CA LEU A 153 -16.05 4.56 5.92
C LEU A 153 -16.77 3.94 4.71
N GLN A 154 -16.09 3.09 3.93
CA GLN A 154 -16.74 2.45 2.79
C GLN A 154 -17.91 1.55 3.23
N TYR A 155 -17.73 0.75 4.29
CA TYR A 155 -18.78 -0.11 4.83
C TYR A 155 -20.01 0.71 5.27
N ASP A 156 -19.80 1.81 5.98
CA ASP A 156 -20.87 2.66 6.50
C ASP A 156 -21.62 3.42 5.39
N TYR A 157 -20.95 3.76 4.28
CA TYR A 157 -21.53 4.56 3.19
C TYR A 157 -21.92 3.77 1.93
N SER A 158 -21.71 2.45 1.90
CA SER A 158 -22.06 1.58 0.75
C SER A 158 -23.31 0.71 0.97
N GLN A 159 -24.05 0.95 2.06
CA GLN A 159 -25.41 0.42 2.28
C GLN A 159 -26.46 1.33 1.64
#